data_AF-A0A0H4VT53-F1
#
_entry.id   AF-A0A0H4VT53-F1
#
_cell.length_a   1.000
_cell.length_b   1.000
_cell.length_c   1.000
_cell.angle_alpha   90.00
_cell.angle_beta   90.00
_cell.angle_gamma   90.00
#
_symmetry.space_group_name_H-M   'P 1'
#
loop_
_entity.id
_entity.type
_entity.pdbx_description
1 polymer ?
#
loop_
_entity_poly.entity_id
_entity_poly.type
_entity_poly.pdbx_seq_one_letter_code
_entity_poly.pdbx_strand_id
1 'polypeptide(L)'
;MTLSELHHLLLGERLHDGFMLYQDVYDTTAPLSAGIYWLLETLSPRPFLLHRLLATFLIGYQAFLLNYIFNRNQVHPYRSYVPALLYMLFGSIFFELDVLSPLLLGHTFVLLAVYSLTAISKEASNGGRLFKAGFMLGLAALCYLPLMWFLVLGFFAIIYFASVAFRSTLLMLTGFAFPFSVVITFFLYQNALIPFLEEGLAWSWQFGFAFGLPMKQVLTIAALPLAFLALSLLSLPLITLGPNYQARFLQFMLIWTIVVIPVLISGHDGSAKGLIVVLPLISYFGIFLFSWWGKRIWIAEILFLVIVAAVVVIRYNPFGMVYLPLGIDPELVQVREAPRYRQVQGQRLLVLGPDLNYYQHNRLGSPYLRWDLAQPYFGQLDNYQSLFTILQDLRQSPPDYIVDQKNLMPELQYKLPVVFQRYERVENGPFYKRVR
;
A
#
# COMPACT_ATOMS: atom_id res chain seq x y z
N MET A 1 12.55 9.12 7.21
CA MET A 1 11.94 7.77 7.23
C MET A 1 10.49 7.92 7.66
N THR A 2 9.56 7.15 7.07
CA THR A 2 8.14 7.20 7.48
C THR A 2 7.79 6.08 8.47
N LEU A 3 6.73 6.23 9.26
CA LEU A 3 6.27 5.21 10.21
C LEU A 3 5.84 3.92 9.49
N SER A 4 5.23 4.02 8.32
CA SER A 4 4.90 2.84 7.51
C SER A 4 6.14 2.16 6.92
N GLU A 5 7.16 2.92 6.54
CA GLU A 5 8.45 2.37 6.12
C GLU A 5 9.14 1.64 7.29
N LEU A 6 9.08 2.20 8.50
CA LEU A 6 9.56 1.54 9.72
C LEU A 6 8.81 0.24 10.00
N HIS A 7 7.47 0.25 9.88
CA HIS A 7 6.64 -0.94 10.02
C HIS A 7 7.09 -2.05 9.08
N HIS A 8 7.22 -1.77 7.78
CA HIS A 8 7.59 -2.80 6.79
C HIS A 8 9.00 -3.35 7.04
N LEU A 9 9.94 -2.52 7.49
CA LEU A 9 11.28 -2.96 7.87
C LEU A 9 11.25 -3.91 9.08
N LEU A 10 10.47 -3.57 10.12
CA LEU A 10 10.33 -4.44 11.29
C LEU A 10 9.65 -5.76 10.95
N LEU A 11 8.67 -5.73 10.04
CA LEU A 11 8.03 -6.94 9.54
C LEU A 11 9.04 -7.82 8.81
N GLY A 12 9.83 -7.26 7.89
CA GLY A 12 10.89 -7.98 7.17
C GLY A 12 11.94 -8.59 8.12
N GLU A 13 12.42 -7.81 9.10
CA GLU A 13 13.37 -8.25 10.13
C GLU A 13 12.82 -9.46 10.92
N ARG A 14 11.54 -9.42 11.29
CA ARG A 14 10.90 -10.52 12.02
C ARG A 14 10.71 -11.79 11.20
N LEU A 15 10.29 -11.65 9.96
CA LEU A 15 10.19 -12.81 9.07
C LEU A 15 11.56 -13.41 8.79
N HIS A 16 12.61 -12.58 8.74
CA HIS A 16 13.99 -13.03 8.56
C HIS A 16 14.51 -13.82 9.77
N ASP A 17 14.11 -13.40 10.99
CA ASP A 17 14.40 -14.12 12.25
C ASP A 17 13.73 -15.51 12.34
N GLY A 18 12.91 -15.89 11.35
CA GLY A 18 12.27 -17.21 11.25
C GLY A 18 10.84 -17.27 11.80
N PHE A 19 10.27 -16.13 12.20
CA PHE A 19 8.89 -16.04 12.68
C PHE A 19 7.91 -16.04 11.51
N MET A 20 6.76 -16.69 11.69
CA MET A 20 5.72 -16.77 10.67
C MET A 20 4.71 -15.62 10.77
N LEU A 21 4.33 -15.06 9.62
CA LEU A 21 3.23 -14.09 9.50
C LEU A 21 1.88 -14.68 9.97
N TYR A 22 1.07 -13.87 10.65
CA TYR A 22 -0.25 -14.20 11.25
C TYR A 22 -0.22 -15.14 12.45
N GLN A 23 0.83 -15.95 12.62
CA GLN A 23 0.96 -16.83 13.79
C GLN A 23 1.89 -16.25 14.85
N ASP A 24 3.11 -15.91 14.45
CA ASP A 24 4.15 -15.41 15.36
C ASP A 24 4.34 -13.89 15.25
N VAL A 25 3.74 -13.28 14.23
CA VAL A 25 3.69 -11.82 14.03
C VAL A 25 2.28 -11.45 13.62
N TYR A 26 1.57 -10.76 14.51
CA TYR A 26 0.23 -10.27 14.23
C TYR A 26 0.32 -9.00 13.41
N ASP A 27 0.00 -9.13 12.12
CA ASP A 27 -0.03 -8.05 11.15
C ASP A 27 -1.03 -8.37 10.03
N THR A 28 -1.61 -7.33 9.43
CA THR A 28 -2.62 -7.46 8.36
C THR A 28 -1.99 -7.32 6.97
N THR A 29 -0.67 -7.13 6.90
CA THR A 29 0.06 -7.02 5.64
C THR A 29 -0.17 -8.28 4.81
N ALA A 30 -0.48 -8.13 3.52
CA ALA A 30 -0.80 -9.26 2.66
C ALA A 30 0.45 -10.14 2.41
N PRO A 31 0.29 -11.46 2.26
CA PRO A 31 1.40 -12.41 2.39
C PRO A 31 2.46 -12.24 1.29
N LEU A 32 2.07 -11.86 0.07
CA LEU A 32 3.04 -11.65 -1.01
C LEU A 32 3.88 -10.39 -0.78
N SER A 33 3.29 -9.33 -0.23
CA SER A 33 4.03 -8.12 0.13
C SER A 33 4.99 -8.37 1.29
N ALA A 34 4.54 -9.11 2.31
CA ALA A 34 5.37 -9.54 3.43
C ALA A 34 6.56 -10.40 2.97
N GLY A 35 6.33 -11.33 2.03
CA GLY A 35 7.40 -12.12 1.42
C GLY A 35 8.43 -11.27 0.65
N ILE A 36 8.02 -10.17 0.03
CA ILE A 36 8.94 -9.22 -0.62
C ILE A 36 9.77 -8.47 0.42
N TYR A 37 9.18 -8.03 1.54
CA TYR A 37 9.94 -7.39 2.61
C TYR A 37 10.94 -8.33 3.27
N TRP A 38 10.55 -9.59 3.49
CA TRP A 38 11.46 -10.66 3.91
C TRP A 38 12.62 -10.83 2.93
N LEU A 39 12.34 -10.90 1.62
CA LEU A 39 13.37 -11.02 0.59
C LEU A 39 14.34 -9.83 0.62
N LEU A 40 13.83 -8.61 0.79
CA LEU A 40 14.68 -7.42 0.88
C LEU A 40 15.62 -7.49 2.10
N GLU A 41 15.12 -7.91 3.25
CA GLU A 41 15.92 -8.05 4.47
C GLU A 41 17.02 -9.12 4.32
N THR A 42 16.77 -10.19 3.56
CA THR A 42 17.82 -11.21 3.29
C THR A 42 19.00 -10.67 2.48
N LEU A 43 18.79 -9.62 1.65
CA LEU A 43 19.84 -9.02 0.83
C LEU A 43 20.75 -8.07 1.63
N SER A 44 20.19 -7.34 2.60
CA SER A 44 20.92 -6.43 3.46
C SER A 44 20.11 -6.16 4.72
N PRO A 45 20.72 -6.13 5.91
CA PRO A 45 20.01 -5.82 7.15
C PRO A 45 19.48 -4.38 7.12
N ARG A 46 18.22 -4.20 7.50
CA ARG A 46 17.48 -2.92 7.52
C ARG A 46 17.70 -2.06 6.26
N PRO A 47 17.33 -2.54 5.06
CA PRO A 47 17.76 -1.92 3.82
C PRO A 47 16.82 -0.80 3.40
N PHE A 48 16.88 0.31 4.13
CA PHE A 48 16.09 1.52 3.87
C PHE A 48 16.27 2.04 2.44
N LEU A 49 17.52 2.08 1.97
CA LEU A 49 17.83 2.54 0.61
C LEU A 49 17.24 1.59 -0.46
N LEU A 50 17.26 0.28 -0.24
CA LEU A 50 16.68 -0.68 -1.21
C LEU A 50 15.17 -0.51 -1.31
N HIS A 51 14.47 -0.27 -0.20
CA HIS A 51 13.02 -0.02 -0.23
C HIS A 51 12.69 1.20 -1.10
N ARG A 52 13.42 2.30 -0.93
CA ARG A 52 13.20 3.54 -1.70
C ARG A 52 13.60 3.42 -3.17
N LEU A 53 14.72 2.77 -3.44
CA LEU A 53 15.17 2.51 -4.81
C LEU A 53 14.17 1.61 -5.54
N LEU A 54 13.66 0.56 -4.88
CA LEU A 54 12.64 -0.30 -5.45
C LEU A 54 11.35 0.47 -5.70
N ALA A 55 10.86 1.28 -4.75
CA ALA A 55 9.66 2.09 -4.94
C ALA A 55 9.78 3.04 -6.14
N THR A 56 10.91 3.76 -6.24
CA THR A 56 11.19 4.66 -7.37
C THR A 56 11.26 3.91 -8.69
N PHE A 57 11.96 2.76 -8.70
CA PHE A 57 12.03 1.89 -9.87
C PHE A 57 10.64 1.40 -10.30
N LEU A 58 9.79 1.00 -9.35
CA LEU A 58 8.44 0.54 -9.65
C LEU A 58 7.56 1.64 -10.21
N ILE A 59 7.59 2.86 -9.65
CA ILE A 59 6.85 4.01 -10.22
C ILE A 59 7.31 4.28 -11.65
N GLY A 60 8.63 4.26 -11.89
CA GLY A 60 9.17 4.44 -13.24
C GLY A 60 8.76 3.32 -14.20
N TYR A 61 8.86 2.07 -13.77
CA TYR A 61 8.43 0.91 -14.54
C TYR A 61 6.94 0.96 -14.88
N GLN A 62 6.09 1.31 -13.90
CA GLN A 62 4.64 1.48 -14.07
C GLN A 62 4.33 2.59 -15.09
N ALA A 63 5.02 3.74 -15.02
CA ALA A 63 4.87 4.84 -15.97
C ALA A 63 5.18 4.43 -17.41
N PHE A 64 6.33 3.77 -17.63
CA PHE A 64 6.73 3.32 -18.95
C PHE A 64 5.85 2.18 -19.47
N LEU A 65 5.48 1.23 -18.62
CA LEU A 65 4.57 0.14 -18.98
C LEU A 65 3.21 0.68 -19.42
N LEU A 66 2.63 1.61 -18.67
CA LEU A 66 1.35 2.23 -19.03
C LEU A 66 1.43 2.99 -20.34
N ASN A 67 2.49 3.78 -20.54
CA ASN A 67 2.70 4.51 -21.78
C ASN A 67 2.91 3.57 -22.97
N TYR A 68 3.60 2.44 -22.77
CA TYR A 68 3.74 1.39 -23.77
C TYR A 68 2.38 0.78 -24.12
N ILE A 69 1.51 0.49 -23.14
CA ILE A 69 0.13 0.03 -23.36
C ILE A 69 -0.62 1.03 -24.25
N PHE A 70 -0.58 2.33 -23.92
CA PHE A 70 -1.28 3.36 -24.69
C PHE A 70 -0.79 3.47 -26.13
N ASN A 71 0.53 3.48 -26.34
CA ASN A 71 1.13 3.61 -27.66
C ASN A 71 0.94 2.35 -28.53
N ARG A 72 1.06 1.15 -27.95
CA ARG A 72 0.82 -0.12 -28.65
C ARG A 72 -0.63 -0.24 -29.11
N ASN A 73 -1.56 0.21 -28.27
CA ASN A 73 -2.98 0.08 -28.52
C ASN A 73 -3.57 1.27 -29.32
N GLN A 74 -2.77 2.31 -29.60
CA GLN A 74 -3.20 3.51 -30.33
C GLN A 74 -4.44 4.16 -29.69
N VAL A 75 -4.44 4.20 -28.35
CA VAL A 75 -5.56 4.69 -27.56
C VAL A 75 -5.73 6.21 -27.76
N HIS A 76 -4.61 6.91 -27.92
CA HIS A 76 -4.60 8.32 -28.28
C HIS A 76 -4.37 8.49 -29.79
N PRO A 77 -4.83 9.61 -30.40
CA PRO A 77 -4.66 9.86 -31.83
C PRO A 77 -3.19 9.90 -32.30
N TYR A 78 -2.29 10.29 -31.41
CA TYR A 78 -0.85 10.37 -31.66
C TYR A 78 -0.08 9.62 -30.57
N ARG A 79 1.07 9.06 -30.94
CA ARG A 79 2.00 8.45 -29.97
C ARG A 79 2.67 9.56 -29.17
N SER A 80 2.70 9.41 -27.86
CA SER A 80 3.27 10.40 -26.95
C SER A 80 3.91 9.74 -25.75
N TYR A 81 4.79 10.46 -25.07
CA TYR A 81 5.36 10.10 -23.77
C TYR A 81 4.84 11.00 -22.63
N VAL A 82 3.92 11.91 -22.93
CA VAL A 82 3.24 12.76 -21.93
C VAL A 82 2.58 11.92 -20.81
N PRO A 83 1.93 10.77 -21.07
CA PRO A 83 1.38 9.93 -20.00
C PRO A 83 2.43 9.46 -19.01
N ALA A 84 3.58 8.96 -19.48
CA ALA A 84 4.66 8.54 -18.60
C ALA A 84 5.19 9.71 -17.76
N LEU A 85 5.34 10.89 -18.39
CA LEU A 85 5.78 12.10 -17.71
C LEU A 85 4.82 12.53 -16.59
N LEU A 86 3.51 12.56 -16.88
CA LEU A 86 2.49 12.88 -15.88
C LEU A 86 2.44 11.84 -14.76
N TYR A 87 2.55 10.55 -15.11
CA TYR A 87 2.60 9.46 -14.13
C TYR A 87 3.74 9.68 -13.13
N MET A 88 4.96 9.93 -13.63
CA MET A 88 6.14 10.14 -12.79
C MET A 88 6.05 11.44 -11.98
N LEU A 89 5.54 12.51 -12.60
CA LEU A 89 5.41 13.82 -11.96
C LEU A 89 4.45 13.77 -10.78
N PHE A 90 3.24 13.25 -10.99
CA PHE A 90 2.26 13.12 -9.90
C PHE A 90 2.62 11.98 -8.93
N GLY A 91 3.30 10.93 -9.39
CA GLY A 91 3.87 9.89 -8.54
C GLY A 91 4.97 10.40 -7.60
N SER A 92 5.48 11.62 -7.86
CA SER A 92 6.52 12.31 -7.10
C SER A 92 5.98 13.43 -6.20
N ILE A 93 4.67 13.60 -6.07
CA ILE A 93 4.07 14.76 -5.38
C ILE A 93 4.31 14.76 -3.87
N PHE A 94 4.35 13.59 -3.24
CA PHE A 94 4.42 13.48 -1.78
C PHE A 94 5.35 12.35 -1.35
N PHE A 95 6.07 12.54 -0.23
CA PHE A 95 7.12 11.62 0.21
C PHE A 95 6.62 10.22 0.59
N GLU A 96 5.34 10.03 0.88
CA GLU A 96 4.76 8.69 1.12
C GLU A 96 4.69 7.84 -0.15
N LEU A 97 4.71 8.44 -1.34
CA LEU A 97 4.71 7.70 -2.60
C LEU A 97 6.10 7.10 -2.90
N ASP A 98 7.17 7.66 -2.32
CA ASP A 98 8.52 7.13 -2.39
C ASP A 98 8.72 5.90 -1.47
N VAL A 99 7.71 5.54 -0.68
CA VAL A 99 7.76 4.38 0.24
C VAL A 99 7.26 3.14 -0.48
N LEU A 100 8.01 2.04 -0.37
CA LEU A 100 7.57 0.75 -0.85
C LEU A 100 6.37 0.28 -0.01
N SER A 101 5.19 0.45 -0.58
CA SER A 101 3.92 0.07 0.03
C SER A 101 3.34 -1.19 -0.61
N PRO A 102 2.52 -1.96 0.13
CA PRO A 102 1.84 -3.13 -0.42
C PRO A 102 0.95 -2.74 -1.62
N LEU A 103 0.35 -1.55 -1.56
CA LEU A 103 -0.42 -0.96 -2.65
C LEU A 103 0.43 -0.69 -3.90
N LEU A 104 1.62 -0.10 -3.76
CA LEU A 104 2.52 0.15 -4.90
C LEU A 104 2.94 -1.15 -5.58
N LEU A 105 3.29 -2.16 -4.78
CA LEU A 105 3.64 -3.50 -5.25
C LEU A 105 2.48 -4.12 -6.02
N GLY A 106 1.29 -4.17 -5.43
CA GLY A 106 0.11 -4.74 -6.06
C GLY A 106 -0.30 -4.00 -7.34
N HIS A 107 -0.16 -2.67 -7.36
CA HIS A 107 -0.49 -1.85 -8.53
C HIS A 107 0.37 -2.21 -9.76
N THR A 108 1.61 -2.68 -9.58
CA THR A 108 2.42 -3.19 -10.71
C THR A 108 1.73 -4.35 -11.42
N PHE A 109 1.15 -5.28 -10.65
CA PHE A 109 0.47 -6.46 -11.17
C PHE A 109 -0.87 -6.09 -11.80
N VAL A 110 -1.57 -5.07 -11.30
CA VAL A 110 -2.76 -4.50 -11.97
C VAL A 110 -2.39 -4.00 -13.37
N LEU A 111 -1.31 -3.23 -13.52
CA LEU A 111 -0.88 -2.76 -14.85
C LEU A 111 -0.46 -3.90 -15.78
N LEU A 112 0.19 -4.94 -15.24
CA LEU A 112 0.51 -6.16 -16.00
C LEU A 112 -0.75 -6.90 -16.44
N ALA A 113 -1.79 -6.95 -15.61
CA ALA A 113 -3.08 -7.51 -16.00
C ALA A 113 -3.72 -6.71 -17.14
N VAL A 114 -3.69 -5.38 -17.04
CA VAL A 114 -4.22 -4.47 -18.08
C VAL A 114 -3.46 -4.62 -19.39
N TYR A 115 -2.14 -4.80 -19.34
CA TYR A 115 -1.33 -5.14 -20.51
C TYR A 115 -1.84 -6.41 -21.22
N SER A 116 -2.15 -7.47 -20.45
CA SER A 116 -2.72 -8.69 -21.03
C SER A 116 -4.15 -8.54 -21.52
N LEU A 117 -5.01 -7.79 -20.82
CA LEU A 117 -6.42 -7.58 -21.19
C LEU A 117 -6.57 -6.77 -22.47
N THR A 118 -5.79 -5.69 -22.60
CA THR A 118 -5.91 -4.75 -23.71
C THR A 118 -5.35 -5.31 -25.02
N ALA A 119 -4.46 -6.31 -24.96
CA ALA A 119 -3.94 -7.02 -26.13
C ALA A 119 -4.95 -8.00 -26.76
N ILE A 120 -6.03 -8.36 -26.06
CA ILE A 120 -7.07 -9.29 -26.54
C ILE A 120 -7.87 -8.68 -27.69
N SER A 121 -8.02 -7.36 -27.74
CA SER A 121 -8.83 -6.69 -28.75
C SER A 121 -8.27 -6.80 -30.18
N LYS A 122 -6.97 -7.12 -30.34
CA LYS A 122 -6.27 -7.17 -31.64
C LYS A 122 -6.02 -8.59 -32.15
N GLU A 123 -6.00 -9.58 -31.27
CA GLU A 123 -5.71 -10.97 -31.62
C GLU A 123 -6.90 -11.83 -31.18
N ALA A 124 -7.53 -12.56 -32.10
CA ALA A 124 -8.67 -13.43 -31.80
C ALA A 124 -8.37 -14.35 -30.61
N SER A 125 -9.01 -14.05 -29.46
CA SER A 125 -9.13 -14.83 -28.23
C SER A 125 -8.03 -15.88 -27.96
N ASN A 126 -6.85 -15.43 -27.53
CA ASN A 126 -5.86 -16.33 -26.95
C ASN A 126 -6.17 -16.54 -25.45
N GLY A 127 -6.85 -17.64 -25.11
CA GLY A 127 -7.27 -17.96 -23.74
C GLY A 127 -6.15 -17.91 -22.69
N GLY A 128 -4.90 -18.18 -23.08
CA GLY A 128 -3.75 -18.09 -22.18
C GLY A 128 -3.47 -16.67 -21.68
N ARG A 129 -3.75 -15.63 -22.47
CA ARG A 129 -3.59 -14.23 -22.04
C ARG A 129 -4.61 -13.85 -20.97
N LEU A 130 -5.81 -14.39 -21.05
CA LEU A 130 -6.87 -14.08 -20.12
C LEU A 130 -6.67 -14.77 -18.76
N PHE A 131 -6.18 -16.01 -18.79
CA PHE A 131 -5.67 -16.67 -17.60
C PHE A 131 -4.53 -15.85 -16.97
N LYS A 132 -3.56 -15.38 -17.78
CA LYS A 132 -2.47 -14.52 -17.30
C LYS A 132 -2.99 -13.22 -16.68
N ALA A 133 -4.01 -12.59 -17.27
CA ALA A 133 -4.62 -11.39 -16.70
C ALA A 133 -5.24 -11.67 -15.32
N GLY A 134 -6.03 -12.74 -15.21
CA GLY A 134 -6.59 -13.19 -13.94
C GLY A 134 -5.52 -13.47 -12.90
N PHE A 135 -4.48 -14.22 -13.28
CA PHE A 135 -3.33 -14.54 -12.42
C PHE A 135 -2.62 -13.30 -11.90
N MET A 136 -2.39 -12.30 -12.76
CA MET A 136 -1.80 -11.02 -12.33
C MET A 136 -2.71 -10.25 -11.38
N LEU A 137 -4.03 -10.24 -11.60
CA LEU A 137 -4.98 -9.64 -10.64
C LEU A 137 -5.01 -10.38 -9.30
N GLY A 138 -4.86 -11.71 -9.30
CA GLY A 138 -4.76 -12.51 -8.08
C GLY A 138 -3.49 -12.19 -7.28
N LEU A 139 -2.34 -12.05 -7.96
CA LEU A 139 -1.11 -11.57 -7.33
C LEU A 139 -1.25 -10.14 -6.79
N ALA A 140 -1.93 -9.26 -7.52
CA ALA A 140 -2.20 -7.90 -7.05
C ALA A 140 -2.99 -7.91 -5.73
N ALA A 141 -4.04 -8.74 -5.65
CA ALA A 141 -4.84 -8.89 -4.43
C ALA A 141 -4.05 -9.52 -3.27
N LEU A 142 -3.08 -10.41 -3.54
CA LEU A 142 -2.18 -10.95 -2.51
C LEU A 142 -1.09 -9.98 -2.06
N CYS A 143 -0.82 -8.91 -2.82
CA CYS A 143 0.00 -7.78 -2.37
C CYS A 143 -0.83 -6.76 -1.57
N TYR A 144 -2.07 -6.51 -1.99
CA TYR A 144 -2.99 -5.61 -1.30
C TYR A 144 -4.42 -6.02 -1.61
N LEU A 145 -5.14 -6.58 -0.62
CA LEU A 145 -6.44 -7.21 -0.83
C LEU A 145 -7.46 -6.28 -1.52
N PRO A 146 -7.56 -4.98 -1.19
CA PRO A 146 -8.48 -4.09 -1.88
C PRO A 146 -8.32 -4.03 -3.41
N LEU A 147 -7.14 -4.36 -3.96
CA LEU A 147 -6.96 -4.46 -5.42
C LEU A 147 -7.78 -5.57 -6.07
N MET A 148 -8.39 -6.48 -5.31
CA MET A 148 -9.35 -7.46 -5.85
C MET A 148 -10.52 -6.79 -6.59
N TRP A 149 -10.87 -5.54 -6.26
CA TRP A 149 -11.89 -4.77 -6.98
C TRP A 149 -11.53 -4.55 -8.47
N PHE A 150 -10.25 -4.62 -8.85
CA PHE A 150 -9.83 -4.62 -10.25
C PHE A 150 -10.27 -5.86 -11.04
N LEU A 151 -10.78 -6.89 -10.37
CA LEU A 151 -11.49 -7.99 -11.05
C LEU A 151 -12.75 -7.47 -11.78
N VAL A 152 -13.46 -6.49 -11.21
CA VAL A 152 -14.60 -5.80 -11.86
C VAL A 152 -14.14 -5.17 -13.17
N LEU A 153 -13.02 -4.46 -13.16
CA LEU A 153 -12.41 -3.90 -14.37
C LEU A 153 -12.09 -5.01 -15.40
N GLY A 154 -11.57 -6.16 -14.95
CA GLY A 154 -11.32 -7.33 -15.78
C GLY A 154 -12.59 -7.88 -16.47
N PHE A 155 -13.70 -7.99 -15.74
CA PHE A 155 -14.98 -8.44 -16.30
C PHE A 155 -15.47 -7.48 -17.41
N PHE A 156 -15.44 -6.17 -17.16
CA PHE A 156 -15.82 -5.19 -18.18
C PHE A 156 -14.87 -5.21 -19.38
N ALA A 157 -13.57 -5.44 -19.18
CA ALA A 157 -12.62 -5.62 -20.28
C ALA A 157 -13.03 -6.79 -21.19
N ILE A 158 -13.46 -7.91 -20.61
CA ILE A 158 -13.96 -9.06 -21.39
C ILE A 158 -15.21 -8.67 -22.16
N ILE A 159 -16.17 -7.98 -21.54
CA ILE A 159 -17.40 -7.53 -22.22
C ILE A 159 -17.08 -6.62 -23.42
N TYR A 160 -16.12 -5.70 -23.27
CA TYR A 160 -15.78 -4.76 -24.34
C TYR A 160 -14.86 -5.33 -25.41
N PHE A 161 -13.97 -6.27 -25.08
CA PHE A 161 -12.91 -6.69 -26.00
C PHE A 161 -12.98 -8.16 -26.43
N ALA A 162 -13.69 -9.03 -25.70
CA ALA A 162 -13.77 -10.46 -26.02
C ALA A 162 -15.05 -10.83 -26.77
N SER A 163 -14.95 -11.79 -27.69
CA SER A 163 -16.10 -12.26 -28.49
C SER A 163 -16.96 -13.30 -27.76
N VAL A 164 -16.40 -14.06 -26.81
CA VAL A 164 -17.10 -15.11 -26.05
C VAL A 164 -16.97 -14.82 -24.56
N ALA A 165 -17.96 -14.13 -23.98
CA ALA A 165 -17.89 -13.63 -22.61
C ALA A 165 -17.77 -14.75 -21.56
N PHE A 166 -18.59 -15.81 -21.62
CA PHE A 166 -18.66 -16.80 -20.54
C PHE A 166 -17.36 -17.61 -20.35
N ARG A 167 -16.87 -18.27 -21.41
CA ARG A 167 -15.60 -19.03 -21.37
C ARG A 167 -14.44 -18.14 -20.94
N SER A 168 -14.42 -16.90 -21.45
CA SER A 168 -13.38 -15.93 -21.14
C SER A 168 -13.40 -15.58 -19.64
N THR A 169 -14.58 -15.27 -19.11
CA THR A 169 -14.76 -14.99 -17.69
C THR A 169 -14.29 -16.14 -16.80
N LEU A 170 -14.63 -17.39 -17.14
CA LEU A 170 -14.17 -18.56 -16.39
C LEU A 170 -12.63 -18.69 -16.41
N LEU A 171 -11.99 -18.49 -17.56
CA LEU A 171 -10.52 -18.51 -17.69
C LEU A 171 -9.83 -17.42 -16.86
N MET A 172 -10.43 -16.23 -16.77
CA MET A 172 -9.90 -15.16 -15.92
C MET A 172 -10.07 -15.50 -14.44
N LEU A 173 -11.24 -16.02 -14.05
CA LEU A 173 -11.53 -16.39 -12.66
C LEU A 173 -10.62 -17.53 -12.18
N THR A 174 -10.37 -18.54 -13.01
CA THR A 174 -9.42 -19.61 -12.66
C THR A 174 -8.00 -19.08 -12.54
N GLY A 175 -7.60 -18.14 -13.41
CA GLY A 175 -6.33 -17.42 -13.26
C GLY A 175 -6.24 -16.67 -11.94
N PHE A 176 -7.29 -15.94 -11.56
CA PHE A 176 -7.35 -15.18 -10.31
C PHE A 176 -7.31 -16.08 -9.06
N ALA A 177 -8.02 -17.20 -9.08
CA ALA A 177 -8.07 -18.12 -7.94
C ALA A 177 -6.76 -18.91 -7.73
N PHE A 178 -5.99 -19.13 -8.79
CA PHE A 178 -4.76 -19.94 -8.74
C PHE A 178 -3.70 -19.44 -7.73
N PRO A 179 -3.28 -18.16 -7.70
CA PRO A 179 -2.30 -17.72 -6.71
C PRO A 179 -2.86 -17.79 -5.27
N PHE A 180 -4.17 -17.59 -5.08
CA PHE A 180 -4.81 -17.78 -3.78
C PHE A 180 -4.77 -19.24 -3.33
N SER A 181 -5.00 -20.21 -4.22
CA SER A 181 -4.93 -21.63 -3.85
C SER A 181 -3.54 -22.02 -3.38
N VAL A 182 -2.48 -21.52 -4.03
CA VAL A 182 -1.09 -21.75 -3.61
C VAL A 182 -0.83 -21.21 -2.20
N VAL A 183 -1.27 -19.98 -1.91
CA VAL A 183 -1.09 -19.35 -0.60
C VAL A 183 -1.88 -20.08 0.48
N ILE A 184 -3.13 -20.44 0.21
CA ILE A 184 -3.98 -21.22 1.13
C ILE A 184 -3.31 -22.56 1.47
N THR A 185 -2.79 -23.26 0.45
CA THR A 185 -2.07 -24.51 0.66
C THR A 185 -0.82 -24.31 1.52
N PHE A 186 -0.04 -23.25 1.28
CA PHE A 186 1.13 -22.93 2.11
C PHE A 186 0.78 -22.72 3.58
N PHE A 187 -0.20 -21.86 3.88
CA PHE A 187 -0.63 -21.60 5.27
C PHE A 187 -1.31 -22.82 5.92
N LEU A 188 -1.93 -23.70 5.13
CA LEU A 188 -2.45 -24.98 5.62
C LEU A 188 -1.32 -25.90 6.12
N TYR A 189 -0.23 -26.05 5.35
CA TYR A 189 0.91 -26.89 5.75
C TYR A 189 1.64 -26.35 6.98
N GLN A 190 1.63 -25.03 7.17
CA GLN A 190 2.30 -24.38 8.29
C GLN A 190 1.40 -24.22 9.53
N ASN A 191 0.17 -24.75 9.50
CA ASN A 191 -0.82 -24.65 10.58
C ASN A 191 -1.22 -23.21 10.96
N ALA A 192 -1.15 -22.30 9.99
CA ALA A 192 -1.49 -20.87 10.13
C ALA A 192 -2.65 -20.45 9.21
N LEU A 193 -3.46 -21.40 8.73
CA LEU A 193 -4.58 -21.14 7.84
C LEU A 193 -5.68 -20.30 8.50
N ILE A 194 -6.10 -20.65 9.72
CA ILE A 194 -7.15 -19.89 10.42
C ILE A 194 -6.70 -18.45 10.71
N PRO A 195 -5.50 -18.22 11.29
CA PRO A 195 -4.99 -16.85 11.43
C PRO A 195 -4.92 -16.08 10.10
N PHE A 196 -4.50 -16.72 9.01
CA PHE A 196 -4.49 -16.09 7.68
C PHE A 196 -5.90 -15.68 7.20
N LEU A 197 -6.91 -16.53 7.39
CA LEU A 197 -8.28 -16.21 6.98
C LEU A 197 -8.86 -15.05 7.81
N GLU A 198 -8.56 -15.00 9.10
CA GLU A 198 -9.06 -13.97 10.02
C GLU A 198 -8.31 -12.63 9.85
N GLU A 199 -6.98 -12.64 9.93
CA GLU A 199 -6.15 -11.43 9.91
C GLU A 199 -5.80 -10.96 8.48
N GLY A 200 -5.59 -11.88 7.55
CA GLY A 200 -5.20 -11.55 6.17
C GLY A 200 -6.39 -11.19 5.27
N LEU A 201 -7.46 -11.99 5.33
CA LEU A 201 -8.62 -11.85 4.43
C LEU A 201 -9.79 -11.10 5.08
N ALA A 202 -10.26 -11.54 6.24
CA ALA A 202 -11.47 -11.00 6.86
C ALA A 202 -11.25 -9.59 7.43
N TRP A 203 -10.07 -9.30 8.01
CA TRP A 203 -9.75 -7.97 8.53
C TRP A 203 -9.89 -6.88 7.48
N SER A 204 -9.40 -7.13 6.27
CA SER A 204 -9.47 -6.20 5.12
C SER A 204 -10.91 -5.89 4.65
N TRP A 205 -11.90 -6.63 5.16
CA TRP A 205 -13.32 -6.43 4.85
C TRP A 205 -14.09 -5.67 5.94
N GLN A 206 -13.46 -5.42 7.09
CA GLN A 206 -14.05 -4.60 8.14
C GLN A 206 -13.93 -3.14 7.68
N PHE A 207 -14.98 -2.45 7.25
CA PHE A 207 -14.86 -1.06 6.76
C PHE A 207 -14.54 -0.05 7.90
N GLY A 208 -13.35 -0.14 8.47
CA GLY A 208 -12.85 0.65 9.58
C GLY A 208 -11.69 1.52 9.14
N PHE A 209 -11.85 2.84 9.27
CA PHE A 209 -10.84 3.80 8.85
C PHE A 209 -9.86 4.07 9.99
N ALA A 210 -8.64 3.54 9.87
CA ALA A 210 -7.51 3.96 10.70
C ALA A 210 -6.74 5.02 9.92
N PHE A 211 -7.20 6.27 10.01
CA PHE A 211 -6.55 7.39 9.34
C PHE A 211 -5.14 7.62 9.91
N GLY A 212 -4.10 7.27 9.16
CA GLY A 212 -2.71 7.62 9.49
C GLY A 212 -2.47 9.13 9.42
N LEU A 213 -3.17 9.81 8.50
CA LEU A 213 -3.28 11.26 8.42
C LEU A 213 -4.74 11.69 8.55
N PRO A 214 -5.04 12.86 9.17
CA PRO A 214 -6.38 13.41 9.14
C PRO A 214 -6.90 13.50 7.70
N MET A 215 -8.14 13.08 7.45
CA MET A 215 -8.73 13.06 6.09
C MET A 215 -8.60 14.39 5.36
N LYS A 216 -8.67 15.51 6.10
CA LYS A 216 -8.43 16.86 5.56
C LYS A 216 -7.04 17.00 4.92
N GLN A 217 -5.99 16.48 5.56
CA GLN A 217 -4.61 16.54 5.07
C GLN A 217 -4.40 15.64 3.85
N VAL A 218 -4.99 14.45 3.85
CA VAL A 218 -4.97 13.56 2.66
C VAL A 218 -5.65 14.26 1.49
N LEU A 219 -6.81 14.90 1.72
CA LEU A 219 -7.55 15.60 0.69
C LEU A 219 -6.82 16.85 0.17
N THR A 220 -6.10 17.60 1.02
CA THR A 220 -5.31 18.76 0.57
C THR A 220 -4.13 18.33 -0.30
N ILE A 221 -3.43 17.24 0.04
CA ILE A 221 -2.36 16.67 -0.81
C ILE A 221 -2.95 16.14 -2.12
N ALA A 222 -4.10 15.46 -2.05
CA ALA A 222 -4.80 14.93 -3.22
C ALA A 222 -5.47 16.03 -4.07
N ALA A 223 -5.65 17.24 -3.56
CA ALA A 223 -6.39 18.31 -4.24
C ALA A 223 -5.77 18.66 -5.60
N LEU A 224 -4.44 18.77 -5.69
CA LEU A 224 -3.77 19.08 -6.96
C LEU A 224 -3.93 17.95 -8.00
N PRO A 225 -3.60 16.67 -7.71
CA PRO A 225 -3.86 15.55 -8.62
C PRO A 225 -5.33 15.41 -9.02
N LEU A 226 -6.25 15.55 -8.06
CA LEU A 226 -7.69 15.40 -8.31
C LEU A 226 -8.27 16.57 -9.11
N ALA A 227 -7.83 17.80 -8.84
CA ALA A 227 -8.22 18.97 -9.64
C ALA A 227 -7.72 18.83 -11.09
N PHE A 228 -6.47 18.39 -11.28
CA PHE A 228 -5.95 18.11 -12.61
C PHE A 228 -6.75 17.02 -13.33
N LEU A 229 -7.09 15.92 -12.62
CA LEU A 229 -7.93 14.85 -13.16
C LEU A 229 -9.33 15.36 -13.52
N ALA A 230 -9.96 16.16 -12.67
CA ALA A 230 -11.29 16.74 -12.92
C ALA A 230 -11.28 17.66 -14.15
N LEU A 231 -10.30 18.57 -14.25
CA LEU A 231 -10.10 19.41 -15.44
C LEU A 231 -9.86 18.57 -16.70
N SER A 232 -9.10 17.48 -16.57
CA SER A 232 -8.85 16.56 -17.68
C SER A 232 -10.12 15.82 -18.11
N LEU A 233 -10.98 15.41 -17.19
CA LEU A 233 -12.28 14.80 -17.51
C LEU A 233 -13.24 15.79 -18.19
N LEU A 234 -13.24 17.06 -17.77
CA LEU A 234 -14.04 18.12 -18.40
C LEU A 234 -13.64 18.40 -19.85
N SER A 235 -12.39 18.07 -20.23
CA SER A 235 -11.92 18.22 -21.60
C SER A 235 -12.43 17.14 -22.57
N LEU A 236 -13.03 16.04 -22.06
CA LEU A 236 -13.45 14.90 -22.87
C LEU A 236 -14.47 15.22 -23.99
N PRO A 237 -15.53 16.01 -23.77
CA PRO A 237 -16.55 16.26 -24.79
C PRO A 237 -16.02 17.05 -26.00
N LEU A 238 -14.88 17.73 -25.84
CA LEU A 238 -14.28 18.56 -26.87
C LEU A 238 -13.45 17.77 -27.89
N ILE A 239 -13.35 16.44 -27.72
CA ILE A 239 -12.44 15.59 -28.49
C ILE A 239 -13.24 14.56 -29.29
N THR A 240 -12.96 14.51 -30.59
CA THR A 240 -13.48 13.48 -31.49
C THR A 240 -12.61 12.23 -31.39
N LEU A 241 -13.08 11.22 -30.66
CA LEU A 241 -12.41 9.91 -30.60
C LEU A 241 -12.71 9.09 -31.86
N GLY A 242 -11.72 8.33 -32.33
CA GLY A 242 -11.80 7.48 -33.51
C GLY A 242 -12.71 6.26 -33.37
N PRO A 243 -12.93 5.50 -34.46
CA PRO A 243 -14.18 4.79 -34.75
C PRO A 243 -14.31 3.40 -34.11
N ASN A 244 -14.04 3.22 -32.80
CA ASN A 244 -14.66 2.23 -31.88
C ASN A 244 -13.71 1.79 -30.76
N TYR A 245 -12.43 1.52 -31.05
CA TYR A 245 -11.49 1.01 -30.03
C TYR A 245 -11.14 2.07 -28.97
N GLN A 246 -10.88 3.30 -29.41
CA GLN A 246 -10.58 4.43 -28.51
C GLN A 246 -11.76 4.72 -27.57
N ALA A 247 -13.00 4.62 -28.07
CA ALA A 247 -14.21 4.77 -27.26
C ALA A 247 -14.38 3.63 -26.22
N ARG A 248 -14.12 2.37 -26.60
CA ARG A 248 -14.15 1.23 -25.65
C ARG A 248 -13.06 1.35 -24.58
N PHE A 249 -11.89 1.85 -24.95
CA PHE A 249 -10.81 2.08 -23.99
C PHE A 249 -11.13 3.25 -23.04
N LEU A 250 -11.79 4.30 -23.54
CA LEU A 250 -12.34 5.36 -22.67
C LEU A 250 -13.32 4.77 -21.65
N GLN A 251 -14.26 3.93 -22.08
CA GLN A 251 -15.21 3.26 -21.17
C GLN A 251 -14.47 2.41 -20.12
N PHE A 252 -13.46 1.65 -20.54
CA PHE A 252 -12.59 0.90 -19.63
C PHE A 252 -11.92 1.81 -18.58
N MET A 253 -11.39 2.97 -18.98
CA MET A 253 -10.79 3.94 -18.06
C MET A 253 -11.81 4.65 -17.18
N LEU A 254 -13.06 4.83 -17.62
CA LEU A 254 -14.13 5.36 -16.76
C LEU A 254 -14.53 4.35 -15.68
N ILE A 255 -14.58 3.06 -16.00
CA ILE A 255 -14.79 2.00 -15.00
C ILE A 255 -13.62 1.93 -14.03
N TRP A 256 -12.40 2.17 -14.47
CA TRP A 256 -11.26 2.29 -13.57
C TRP A 256 -11.52 3.37 -12.51
N THR A 257 -12.02 4.55 -12.88
CA THR A 257 -12.39 5.61 -11.93
C THR A 257 -13.41 5.13 -10.89
N ILE A 258 -14.41 4.36 -11.31
CA ILE A 258 -15.42 3.78 -10.40
C ILE A 258 -14.77 2.76 -9.46
N VAL A 259 -13.85 1.93 -9.95
CA VAL A 259 -13.13 0.90 -9.17
C VAL A 259 -12.16 1.50 -8.16
N VAL A 260 -11.60 2.69 -8.41
CA VAL A 260 -10.73 3.37 -7.42
C VAL A 260 -11.48 3.66 -6.11
N ILE A 261 -12.76 4.02 -6.19
CA ILE A 261 -13.56 4.39 -5.01
C ILE A 261 -13.60 3.28 -3.96
N PRO A 262 -14.05 2.04 -4.26
CA PRO A 262 -14.04 0.96 -3.28
C PRO A 262 -12.63 0.55 -2.86
N VAL A 263 -11.61 0.68 -3.73
CA VAL A 263 -10.20 0.41 -3.34
C VAL A 263 -9.75 1.38 -2.24
N LEU A 264 -10.07 2.67 -2.36
CA LEU A 264 -9.72 3.68 -1.36
C LEU A 264 -10.53 3.53 -0.08
N ILE A 265 -11.79 3.08 -0.17
CA ILE A 265 -12.66 2.86 1.00
C ILE A 265 -12.25 1.61 1.79
N SER A 266 -11.95 0.51 1.09
CA SER A 266 -11.47 -0.73 1.72
C SER A 266 -10.00 -0.61 2.17
N GLY A 267 -9.29 0.41 1.71
CA GLY A 267 -7.93 0.68 2.15
C GLY A 267 -7.90 1.32 3.53
N HIS A 268 -7.78 0.49 4.57
CA HIS A 268 -7.77 0.92 5.97
C HIS A 268 -6.69 1.95 6.33
N ASP A 269 -5.62 2.02 5.53
CA ASP A 269 -4.56 3.01 5.65
C ASP A 269 -5.00 4.31 4.94
N GLY A 270 -5.76 5.16 5.63
CA GLY A 270 -6.18 6.48 5.13
C GLY A 270 -4.98 7.43 4.97
N SER A 271 -4.17 7.21 3.94
CA SER A 271 -2.86 7.83 3.70
C SER A 271 -2.73 8.28 2.24
N ALA A 272 -1.79 9.18 1.96
CA ALA A 272 -1.56 9.73 0.62
C ALA A 272 -1.14 8.66 -0.42
N LYS A 273 -0.74 7.46 0.02
CA LYS A 273 -0.41 6.31 -0.84
C LYS A 273 -1.55 5.92 -1.78
N GLY A 274 -2.82 6.13 -1.38
CA GLY A 274 -3.98 5.85 -2.22
C GLY A 274 -3.95 6.53 -3.60
N LEU A 275 -3.22 7.64 -3.72
CA LEU A 275 -3.02 8.35 -4.99
C LEU A 275 -2.38 7.49 -6.09
N ILE A 276 -1.65 6.42 -5.75
CA ILE A 276 -1.02 5.51 -6.73
C ILE A 276 -2.04 4.97 -7.74
N VAL A 277 -3.24 4.61 -7.26
CA VAL A 277 -4.31 4.02 -8.08
C VAL A 277 -4.96 5.05 -9.01
N VAL A 278 -4.79 6.33 -8.71
CA VAL A 278 -5.27 7.47 -9.50
C VAL A 278 -4.29 7.85 -10.61
N LEU A 279 -3.00 7.52 -10.48
CA LEU A 279 -1.96 7.88 -11.45
C LEU A 279 -2.26 7.40 -12.90
N PRO A 280 -2.78 6.17 -13.15
CA PRO A 280 -3.15 5.76 -14.49
C PRO A 280 -4.24 6.64 -15.12
N LEU A 281 -5.19 7.12 -14.31
CA LEU A 281 -6.27 7.99 -14.77
C LEU A 281 -5.72 9.37 -15.16
N ILE A 282 -4.87 9.95 -14.31
CA ILE A 282 -4.18 11.23 -14.59
C ILE A 282 -3.38 11.13 -15.88
N SER A 283 -2.68 10.01 -16.08
CA SER A 283 -1.83 9.78 -17.25
C SER A 283 -2.66 9.63 -18.53
N TYR A 284 -3.80 8.94 -18.45
CA TYR A 284 -4.70 8.76 -19.57
C TYR A 284 -5.45 10.04 -19.95
N PHE A 285 -6.13 10.66 -18.98
CA PHE A 285 -6.95 11.84 -19.22
C PHE A 285 -6.11 13.10 -19.44
N GLY A 286 -4.91 13.17 -18.86
CA GLY A 286 -4.05 14.34 -18.95
C GLY A 286 -3.66 14.72 -20.38
N ILE A 287 -3.51 13.76 -21.31
CA ILE A 287 -3.27 14.07 -22.73
C ILE A 287 -4.40 14.94 -23.29
N PHE A 288 -5.65 14.61 -22.96
CA PHE A 288 -6.83 15.30 -23.50
C PHE A 288 -6.87 16.76 -23.07
N LEU A 289 -6.45 17.04 -21.83
CA LEU A 289 -6.29 18.40 -21.32
C LEU A 289 -5.28 19.21 -22.14
N PHE A 290 -4.11 18.65 -22.44
CA PHE A 290 -3.13 19.35 -23.28
C PHE A 290 -3.57 19.49 -24.74
N SER A 291 -4.30 18.51 -25.26
CA SER A 291 -4.85 18.55 -26.62
C SER A 291 -5.94 19.61 -26.79
N TRP A 292 -6.64 19.99 -25.71
CA TRP A 292 -7.66 21.04 -25.73
C TRP A 292 -7.09 22.37 -26.25
N TRP A 293 -5.86 22.72 -25.89
CA TRP A 293 -5.21 23.96 -26.33
C TRP A 293 -4.37 23.82 -27.60
N GLY A 294 -4.66 22.86 -28.47
CA GLY A 294 -3.84 22.52 -29.64
C GLY A 294 -3.47 23.66 -30.61
N LYS A 295 -4.20 24.79 -30.62
CA LYS A 295 -3.84 26.01 -31.39
C LYS A 295 -2.96 27.01 -30.63
N ARG A 296 -2.77 26.83 -29.32
CA ARG A 296 -2.05 27.72 -28.39
C ARG A 296 -1.11 26.90 -27.51
N ILE A 297 -0.05 26.37 -28.14
CA ILE A 297 0.98 25.54 -27.48
C ILE A 297 1.55 26.21 -26.22
N TRP A 298 1.72 27.53 -26.25
CA TRP A 298 2.19 28.32 -25.10
C TRP A 298 1.34 28.14 -23.83
N ILE A 299 0.01 27.99 -23.95
CA ILE A 299 -0.87 27.79 -22.77
C ILE A 299 -0.63 26.40 -22.17
N ALA A 300 -0.47 25.38 -23.01
CA ALA A 300 -0.17 24.03 -22.57
C ALA A 300 1.20 23.95 -21.87
N GLU A 301 2.21 24.63 -22.40
CA GLU A 301 3.54 24.71 -21.80
C GLU A 301 3.53 25.45 -20.45
N ILE A 302 2.85 26.60 -20.36
CA ILE A 302 2.70 27.32 -19.09
C ILE A 302 1.98 26.45 -18.07
N LEU A 303 0.87 25.80 -18.45
CA LEU A 303 0.13 24.92 -17.54
C LEU A 303 1.00 23.77 -17.04
N PHE A 304 1.80 23.15 -17.92
CA PHE A 304 2.74 22.12 -17.53
C PHE A 304 3.81 22.65 -16.56
N LEU A 305 4.42 23.81 -16.85
CA LEU A 305 5.40 24.43 -15.97
C LEU A 305 4.83 24.77 -14.59
N VAL A 306 3.59 25.27 -14.54
CA VAL A 306 2.88 25.55 -13.28
C VAL A 306 2.66 24.26 -12.48
N ILE A 307 2.28 23.15 -13.12
CA ILE A 307 2.12 21.87 -12.44
C ILE A 307 3.46 21.35 -11.91
N VAL A 308 4.53 21.43 -12.71
CA VAL A 308 5.88 21.02 -12.28
C VAL A 308 6.32 21.86 -11.07
N ALA A 309 6.15 23.19 -11.14
CA ALA A 309 6.46 24.07 -10.03
C ALA A 309 5.62 23.72 -8.79
N ALA A 310 4.32 23.49 -8.93
CA ALA A 310 3.44 23.11 -7.83
C ALA A 310 3.86 21.78 -7.18
N VAL A 311 4.20 20.76 -7.98
CA VAL A 311 4.68 19.47 -7.48
C VAL A 311 6.01 19.61 -6.75
N VAL A 312 6.95 20.39 -7.27
CA VAL A 312 8.25 20.66 -6.62
C VAL A 312 8.04 21.42 -5.30
N VAL A 313 7.18 22.43 -5.29
CA VAL A 313 6.85 23.23 -4.11
C VAL A 313 6.20 22.35 -3.03
N ILE A 314 5.24 21.49 -3.38
CA ILE A 314 4.62 20.56 -2.42
C ILE A 314 5.65 19.54 -1.92
N ARG A 315 6.46 18.94 -2.80
CA ARG A 315 7.42 17.88 -2.42
C ARG A 315 8.50 18.39 -1.47
N TYR A 316 9.16 19.49 -1.82
CA TYR A 316 10.31 19.99 -1.08
C TYR A 316 9.94 20.97 0.02
N ASN A 317 8.72 21.53 -0.01
CA ASN A 317 8.23 22.52 0.93
C ASN A 317 9.31 23.57 1.29
N PRO A 318 9.82 24.32 0.30
CA PRO A 318 10.93 25.25 0.54
C PRO A 318 10.54 26.24 1.64
N PHE A 319 11.43 26.40 2.63
CA PHE A 319 11.26 27.30 3.79
C PHE A 319 10.05 27.00 4.69
N GLY A 320 9.43 25.82 4.60
CA GLY A 320 8.27 25.47 5.43
C GLY A 320 6.96 26.17 5.04
N MET A 321 6.94 26.90 3.91
CA MET A 321 5.87 27.81 3.51
C MET A 321 4.61 27.11 2.96
N VAL A 322 4.63 25.80 2.75
CA VAL A 322 3.54 25.06 2.08
C VAL A 322 2.74 24.24 3.08
N TYR A 323 3.43 23.46 3.93
CA TYR A 323 2.75 22.57 4.88
C TYR A 323 2.01 23.33 5.98
N LEU A 324 2.59 24.40 6.53
CA LEU A 324 1.98 25.19 7.60
C LEU A 324 0.65 25.86 7.18
N PRO A 325 0.54 26.59 6.05
CA PRO A 325 -0.74 27.18 5.64
C PRO A 325 -1.75 26.15 5.14
N LEU A 326 -1.30 25.02 4.59
CA LEU A 326 -2.20 23.92 4.17
C LEU A 326 -2.61 23.01 5.33
N GLY A 327 -2.08 23.23 6.53
CA GLY A 327 -2.34 22.44 7.74
C GLY A 327 -1.92 20.97 7.59
N ILE A 328 -0.85 20.71 6.84
CA ILE A 328 -0.26 19.37 6.65
C ILE A 328 0.80 19.17 7.73
N ASP A 329 0.64 18.14 8.56
CA ASP A 329 1.57 17.87 9.66
C ASP A 329 2.44 16.65 9.32
N PRO A 330 3.60 16.82 8.67
CA PRO A 330 4.45 15.70 8.27
C PRO A 330 4.95 14.88 9.47
N GLU A 331 5.02 15.47 10.66
CA GLU A 331 5.44 14.81 11.91
C GLU A 331 4.50 13.70 12.39
N LEU A 332 3.28 13.61 11.84
CA LEU A 332 2.35 12.50 12.14
C LEU A 332 2.77 11.22 11.42
N VAL A 333 3.45 11.32 10.29
CA VAL A 333 3.84 10.16 9.45
C VAL A 333 5.34 9.96 9.41
N GLN A 334 6.11 11.00 9.70
CA GLN A 334 7.55 10.90 9.80
C GLN A 334 7.96 10.36 11.17
N VAL A 335 9.02 9.56 11.12
CA VAL A 335 9.71 9.04 12.29
C VAL A 335 10.27 10.22 13.09
N ARG A 336 9.87 10.34 14.36
CA ARG A 336 10.24 11.47 15.22
C ARG A 336 11.55 11.21 15.93
N GLU A 337 12.50 12.12 15.80
CA GLU A 337 13.73 12.09 16.58
C GLU A 337 13.53 12.85 17.90
N ALA A 338 13.43 12.11 19.01
CA ALA A 338 13.35 12.68 20.34
C ALA A 338 14.31 11.94 21.30
N PRO A 339 14.90 12.62 22.29
CA PRO A 339 15.83 12.00 23.24
C PRO A 339 15.26 10.75 23.92
N ARG A 340 13.94 10.74 24.19
CA ARG A 340 13.21 9.61 24.78
C ARG A 340 13.32 8.31 23.99
N TYR A 341 13.42 8.38 22.67
CA TYR A 341 13.51 7.18 21.80
C TYR A 341 14.93 6.62 21.72
N ARG A 342 15.94 7.39 22.13
CA ARG A 342 17.35 6.98 22.13
C ARG A 342 17.82 6.42 23.48
N GLN A 343 16.96 6.41 24.50
CA GLN A 343 17.30 5.90 25.84
C GLN A 343 17.62 4.40 25.85
N VAL A 344 17.00 3.63 24.97
CA VAL A 344 17.29 2.19 24.75
C VAL A 344 17.65 2.00 23.28
N GLN A 345 18.75 1.31 23.01
CA GLN A 345 19.25 1.06 21.65
C GLN A 345 19.72 -0.38 21.50
N GLY A 346 19.45 -0.98 20.34
CA GLY A 346 19.89 -2.33 19.97
C GLY A 346 19.23 -3.47 20.73
N GLN A 347 18.13 -3.21 21.45
CA GLN A 347 17.46 -4.23 22.29
C GLN A 347 16.16 -4.73 21.65
N ARG A 348 15.64 -5.88 22.11
CA ARG A 348 14.32 -6.39 21.73
C ARG A 348 13.24 -5.73 22.59
N LEU A 349 12.33 -5.00 21.96
CA LEU A 349 11.29 -4.21 22.62
C LEU A 349 9.87 -4.75 22.37
N LEU A 350 9.04 -4.67 23.40
CA LEU A 350 7.58 -4.68 23.29
C LEU A 350 7.06 -3.29 23.67
N VAL A 351 6.31 -2.65 22.78
CA VAL A 351 5.68 -1.35 23.06
C VAL A 351 4.19 -1.58 23.31
N LEU A 352 3.73 -1.27 24.51
CA LEU A 352 2.32 -1.30 24.89
C LEU A 352 1.65 0.04 24.52
N GLY A 353 1.53 0.28 23.22
CA GLY A 353 0.92 1.49 22.67
C GLY A 353 1.16 1.65 21.16
N PRO A 354 0.54 2.65 20.52
CA PRO A 354 0.58 2.85 19.07
C PRO A 354 1.89 3.48 18.55
N ASP A 355 2.79 3.94 19.42
CA ASP A 355 3.98 4.69 18.98
C ASP A 355 5.10 3.76 18.47
N LEU A 356 5.21 3.64 17.15
CA LEU A 356 6.25 2.87 16.48
C LEU A 356 7.65 3.52 16.58
N ASN A 357 7.77 4.78 17.01
CA ASN A 357 9.06 5.49 17.04
C ASN A 357 10.11 4.85 17.96
N TYR A 358 9.70 4.07 18.97
CA TYR A 358 10.64 3.35 19.85
C TYR A 358 11.45 2.27 19.12
N TYR A 359 10.99 1.82 17.95
CA TYR A 359 11.64 0.78 17.15
C TYR A 359 12.69 1.30 16.15
N GLN A 360 12.92 2.61 16.07
CA GLN A 360 13.92 3.19 15.17
C GLN A 360 15.30 2.53 15.30
N HIS A 361 15.76 2.39 16.54
CA HIS A 361 17.09 1.87 16.88
C HIS A 361 17.01 0.52 17.59
N ASN A 362 15.84 -0.12 17.61
CA ASN A 362 15.56 -1.32 18.39
C ASN A 362 14.80 -2.35 17.56
N ARG A 363 14.79 -3.60 18.00
CA ARG A 363 14.13 -4.71 17.30
C ARG A 363 12.80 -5.03 17.95
N LEU A 364 11.86 -5.54 17.18
CA LEU A 364 10.63 -6.07 17.75
C LEU A 364 10.96 -7.31 18.59
N GLY A 365 10.46 -7.36 19.83
CA GLY A 365 10.69 -8.46 20.78
C GLY A 365 9.49 -9.39 20.97
N SER A 366 8.27 -8.91 20.73
CA SER A 366 7.00 -9.65 20.77
C SER A 366 6.32 -9.88 19.40
N PRO A 367 5.34 -10.79 19.29
CA PRO A 367 4.47 -10.91 18.11
C PRO A 367 3.64 -9.67 17.76
N TYR A 368 3.39 -8.81 18.76
CA TYR A 368 2.55 -7.62 18.63
C TYR A 368 3.29 -6.46 17.95
N LEU A 369 3.23 -6.38 16.62
CA LEU A 369 3.74 -5.23 15.86
C LEU A 369 2.71 -4.08 15.80
N ARG A 370 1.45 -4.40 15.53
CA ARG A 370 0.35 -3.43 15.49
C ARG A 370 -0.39 -3.38 16.82
N TRP A 371 -0.51 -2.18 17.40
CA TRP A 371 -1.28 -1.99 18.63
C TRP A 371 -2.76 -2.31 18.46
N ASP A 372 -3.34 -2.02 17.29
CA ASP A 372 -4.76 -2.28 17.00
C ASP A 372 -5.10 -3.77 17.10
N LEU A 373 -4.19 -4.65 16.66
CA LEU A 373 -4.32 -6.10 16.75
C LEU A 373 -3.96 -6.65 18.14
N ALA A 374 -3.19 -5.88 18.92
CA ALA A 374 -2.85 -6.21 20.30
C ALA A 374 -3.99 -5.85 21.28
N GLN A 375 -4.84 -4.88 20.94
CA GLN A 375 -5.93 -4.39 21.79
C GLN A 375 -6.93 -5.45 22.26
N PRO A 376 -7.39 -6.41 21.43
CA PRO A 376 -8.25 -7.49 21.89
C PRO A 376 -7.63 -8.32 23.03
N TYR A 377 -6.30 -8.45 23.06
CA TYR A 377 -5.58 -9.20 24.10
C TYR A 377 -5.27 -8.33 25.32
N PHE A 378 -4.63 -7.18 25.11
CA PHE A 378 -4.18 -6.30 26.20
C PHE A 378 -5.27 -5.38 26.76
N GLY A 379 -6.39 -5.19 26.05
CA GLY A 379 -7.55 -4.41 26.50
C GLY A 379 -8.59 -5.22 27.27
N GLN A 380 -8.53 -6.56 27.19
CA GLN A 380 -9.44 -7.48 27.88
C GLN A 380 -8.67 -8.41 28.82
N LEU A 381 -7.89 -7.83 29.74
CA LEU A 381 -7.08 -8.58 30.71
C LEU A 381 -7.92 -9.40 31.70
N ASP A 382 -9.25 -9.24 31.72
CA ASP A 382 -10.17 -10.07 32.52
C ASP A 382 -10.47 -11.42 31.86
N ASN A 383 -10.21 -11.57 30.55
CA ASN A 383 -10.45 -12.82 29.84
C ASN A 383 -9.24 -13.75 29.97
N TYR A 384 -9.49 -14.97 30.44
CA TYR A 384 -8.46 -16.00 30.59
C TYR A 384 -7.79 -16.36 29.25
N GLN A 385 -8.53 -16.37 28.14
CA GLN A 385 -7.97 -16.66 26.83
C GLN A 385 -6.92 -15.63 26.41
N SER A 386 -7.20 -14.33 26.62
CA SER A 386 -6.27 -13.25 26.33
C SER A 386 -4.99 -13.35 27.17
N LEU A 387 -5.13 -13.63 28.47
CA LEU A 387 -4.00 -13.83 29.37
C LEU A 387 -3.14 -15.04 28.96
N PHE A 388 -3.78 -16.14 28.56
CA PHE A 388 -3.09 -17.35 28.12
C PHE A 388 -2.30 -17.12 26.82
N THR A 389 -2.90 -16.45 25.82
CA THR A 389 -2.21 -16.11 24.57
C THR A 389 -0.99 -15.22 24.83
N ILE A 390 -1.15 -14.14 25.60
CA ILE A 390 -0.03 -13.25 25.96
C ILE A 390 1.09 -14.03 26.67
N LEU A 391 0.73 -14.94 27.59
CA LEU A 391 1.69 -15.78 28.29
C LEU A 391 2.44 -16.71 27.34
N GLN A 392 1.75 -17.35 26.39
CA GLN A 392 2.34 -18.26 25.42
C GLN A 392 3.30 -17.53 24.49
N ASP A 393 2.88 -16.40 23.94
CA ASP A 393 3.63 -15.57 23.00
C ASP A 393 4.94 -15.05 23.62
N LEU A 394 4.84 -14.47 24.82
CA LEU A 394 6.00 -13.89 25.51
C LEU A 394 6.93 -14.94 26.12
N ARG A 395 6.47 -16.18 26.33
CA ARG A 395 7.35 -17.29 26.74
C ARG A 395 8.23 -17.76 25.59
N GLN A 396 7.70 -17.80 24.36
CA GLN A 396 8.46 -18.21 23.19
C GLN A 396 9.51 -17.16 22.81
N SER A 397 9.14 -15.88 22.83
CA SER A 397 10.03 -14.76 22.51
C SER A 397 9.89 -13.63 23.54
N PRO A 398 10.59 -13.73 24.69
CA PRO A 398 10.52 -12.69 25.70
C PRO A 398 11.32 -11.45 25.28
N PRO A 399 10.73 -10.25 25.32
CA PRO A 399 11.45 -9.00 25.05
C PRO A 399 12.47 -8.69 26.16
N ASP A 400 13.51 -7.92 25.82
CA ASP A 400 14.50 -7.45 26.79
C ASP A 400 13.97 -6.24 27.56
N TYR A 401 13.15 -5.42 26.89
CA TYR A 401 12.56 -4.21 27.43
C TYR A 401 11.09 -4.08 27.01
N ILE A 402 10.27 -3.52 27.90
CA ILE A 402 8.86 -3.21 27.66
C ILE A 402 8.66 -1.69 27.83
N VAL A 403 8.00 -1.05 26.86
CA VAL A 403 7.62 0.35 26.92
C VAL A 403 6.13 0.43 27.23
N ASP A 404 5.77 0.91 28.42
CA ASP A 404 4.38 0.98 28.87
C ASP A 404 3.78 2.38 28.69
N GLN A 405 3.01 2.59 27.61
CA GLN A 405 2.35 3.88 27.36
C GLN A 405 0.94 3.96 27.94
N LYS A 406 0.33 2.80 28.17
CA LYS A 406 -1.06 2.68 28.61
C LYS A 406 -1.19 2.36 30.09
N ASN A 407 -0.07 2.29 30.82
CA ASN A 407 0.00 1.94 32.24
C ASN A 407 -0.60 0.55 32.54
N LEU A 408 -0.36 -0.42 31.66
CA LEU A 408 -0.86 -1.79 31.80
C LEU A 408 0.07 -2.71 32.61
N MET A 409 1.32 -2.31 32.84
CA MET A 409 2.31 -3.14 33.54
C MET A 409 1.90 -3.54 34.96
N PRO A 410 1.31 -2.68 35.82
CA PRO A 410 0.90 -3.09 37.16
C PRO A 410 -0.12 -4.23 37.14
N GLU A 411 -1.08 -4.17 36.21
CA GLU A 411 -2.11 -5.20 36.06
C GLU A 411 -1.53 -6.50 35.47
N LEU A 412 -0.64 -6.38 34.48
CA LEU A 412 0.08 -7.52 33.89
C LEU A 412 0.99 -8.23 34.90
N GLN A 413 1.66 -7.48 35.78
CA GLN A 413 2.48 -8.03 36.87
C GLN A 413 1.64 -8.79 37.90
N TYR A 414 0.42 -8.32 38.17
CA TYR A 414 -0.51 -8.99 39.07
C TYR A 414 -1.12 -10.26 38.46
N LYS A 415 -1.59 -10.19 37.21
CA LYS A 415 -2.31 -11.30 36.55
C LYS A 415 -1.38 -12.35 35.93
N LEU A 416 -0.20 -11.95 35.44
CA LEU A 416 0.78 -12.81 34.78
C LEU A 416 2.16 -12.72 35.44
N PRO A 417 2.28 -13.03 36.75
CA PRO A 417 3.50 -12.80 37.51
C PRO A 417 4.70 -13.58 36.96
N VAL A 418 4.46 -14.77 36.40
CA VAL A 418 5.50 -15.66 35.88
C VAL A 418 6.38 -15.00 34.81
N VAL A 419 5.78 -14.13 33.98
CA VAL A 419 6.49 -13.40 32.92
C VAL A 419 6.84 -12.00 33.38
N PHE A 420 5.88 -11.25 33.94
CA PHE A 420 6.02 -9.81 34.13
C PHE A 420 6.72 -9.40 35.45
N GLN A 421 6.79 -10.25 36.48
CA GLN A 421 7.57 -9.93 37.70
C GLN A 421 9.07 -9.83 37.43
N ARG A 422 9.55 -10.42 36.34
CA ARG A 422 10.96 -10.32 35.93
C ARG A 422 11.30 -8.97 35.30
N TYR A 423 10.36 -8.04 35.19
CA TYR A 423 10.59 -6.75 34.57
C TYR A 423 10.56 -5.64 35.62
N GLU A 424 11.68 -4.97 35.83
CA GLU A 424 11.83 -3.86 36.76
C GLU A 424 11.77 -2.52 36.03
N ARG A 425 11.13 -1.53 36.66
CA ARG A 425 11.01 -0.19 36.08
C ARG A 425 12.38 0.50 36.10
N VAL A 426 12.79 1.05 34.96
CA VAL A 426 14.03 1.83 34.84
C VAL A 426 13.78 3.26 35.29
N GLU A 427 14.68 3.82 36.11
CA GLU A 427 14.63 5.23 36.50
C GLU A 427 14.74 6.11 35.25
N ASN A 428 13.73 6.95 35.02
CA ASN A 428 13.55 7.86 33.88
C ASN A 428 12.85 7.31 32.62
N GLY A 429 11.62 6.83 32.77
CA GLY A 429 10.66 6.74 31.66
C GLY A 429 9.60 5.64 31.84
N PRO A 430 8.79 5.38 30.81
CA PRO A 430 7.85 4.25 30.77
C PRO A 430 8.55 2.92 30.44
N PHE A 431 9.82 2.74 30.83
CA PHE A 431 10.62 1.57 30.45
C PHE A 431 10.69 0.56 31.59
N TYR A 432 10.51 -0.70 31.23
CA TYR A 432 10.68 -1.84 32.11
C TYR A 432 11.74 -2.76 31.51
N LYS A 433 12.80 -3.04 32.26
CA LYS A 433 13.92 -3.89 31.85
C LYS A 433 13.74 -5.28 32.43
N ARG A 434 13.97 -6.30 31.61
CA ARG A 434 14.02 -7.67 32.09
C ARG A 434 15.26 -7.92 32.95
N VAL A 435 15.03 -8.32 34.19
CA VAL A 435 16.03 -8.80 35.13
C VAL A 435 16.06 -10.33 35.06
N ARG A 436 17.26 -10.91 35.11
CA ARG A 436 17.47 -12.35 34.92
C ARG A 436 16.97 -13.17 36.10
#